data_AF-A0A6N2MFE1-F1
#
_entry.id   AF-A0A6N2MFE1-F1
#
_cell.length_a   1.000
_cell.length_b   1.000
_cell.length_c   1.000
_cell.angle_alpha   90.00
_cell.angle_beta   90.00
_cell.angle_gamma   90.00
#
_symmetry.space_group_name_H-M   'P 1'
#
loop_
_entity.id
_entity.type
_entity.pdbx_description
1 polymer ?
#
loop_
_entity_poly.entity_id
_entity_poly.type
_entity_poly.pdbx_seq_one_letter_code
_entity_poly.pdbx_strand_id
1 'polypeptide(L)'
;MSTRGSIARGLYRAKQHVYVLQLFERIKTEQKSQLNEHLYITALMSCQKLGLWDRALQLVWQVEASGLSVSTASYNLVIGACEVAKKPKVALEVYEHMVHRKCPPDTFTYLSLIRSCIWASLWDEVEEILDRVAPDVSLCKAVIHGSVQGNIESAKLHENGQERSQTGWGPDAPELAEKFI
;
A
#
# COMPACT_ATOMS: atom_id res chain seq x y z
N MET A 1 -10.69 23.86 -20.88
CA MET A 1 -10.71 23.07 -19.61
C MET A 1 -11.46 21.77 -19.88
N SER A 2 -10.83 20.61 -19.74
CA SER A 2 -11.48 19.32 -20.09
C SER A 2 -12.46 18.90 -18.99
N THR A 3 -13.76 18.81 -19.34
CA THR A 3 -14.89 18.38 -18.49
C THR A 3 -14.61 17.08 -17.73
N ARG A 4 -13.81 16.17 -18.31
CA ARG A 4 -13.48 14.87 -17.72
C ARG A 4 -12.51 14.95 -16.55
N GLY A 5 -11.56 15.89 -16.56
CA GLY A 5 -10.67 16.12 -15.41
C GLY A 5 -11.45 16.61 -14.19
N SER A 6 -12.47 17.45 -14.41
CA SER A 6 -13.38 17.91 -13.36
C SER A 6 -14.24 16.78 -12.80
N ILE A 7 -14.72 15.87 -13.68
CA ILE A 7 -15.46 14.67 -13.25
C ILE A 7 -14.56 13.76 -12.40
N ALA A 8 -13.34 13.45 -12.85
CA ALA A 8 -12.41 12.62 -12.09
C ALA A 8 -12.14 13.18 -10.68
N ARG A 9 -11.95 14.51 -10.58
CA ARG A 9 -11.79 15.20 -9.29
C ARG A 9 -13.05 15.14 -8.43
N GLY A 10 -14.22 15.31 -9.02
CA GLY A 10 -15.51 15.18 -8.34
C GLY A 10 -15.71 13.77 -7.78
N LEU A 11 -15.48 12.74 -8.60
CA LEU A 11 -15.55 11.32 -8.20
C LEU A 11 -14.55 11.02 -7.08
N TYR A 12 -13.32 11.53 -7.19
CA TYR A 12 -12.31 11.35 -6.14
C TYR A 12 -12.76 11.96 -4.80
N ARG A 13 -13.29 13.18 -4.82
CA ARG A 13 -13.84 13.85 -3.61
C ARG A 13 -15.04 13.10 -3.03
N ALA A 14 -15.85 12.48 -3.89
CA ALA A 14 -16.96 11.62 -3.50
C ALA A 14 -16.52 10.21 -3.03
N LYS A 15 -15.20 9.96 -2.87
CA LYS A 15 -14.61 8.66 -2.49
C LYS A 15 -14.93 7.51 -3.46
N GLN A 16 -15.32 7.84 -4.68
CA GLN A 16 -15.64 6.89 -5.74
C GLN A 16 -14.36 6.47 -6.50
N HIS A 17 -13.38 5.95 -5.76
CA HIS A 17 -12.04 5.63 -6.27
C HIS A 17 -12.06 4.59 -7.41
N VAL A 18 -12.96 3.60 -7.33
CA VAL A 18 -13.14 2.59 -8.39
C VAL A 18 -13.60 3.26 -9.70
N TYR A 19 -14.57 4.18 -9.63
CA TYR A 19 -15.06 4.89 -10.81
C TYR A 19 -14.02 5.84 -11.41
N VAL A 20 -13.16 6.45 -10.57
CA VAL A 20 -12.01 7.23 -11.07
C VAL A 20 -11.10 6.34 -11.91
N LEU A 21 -10.80 5.13 -11.44
CA LEU A 21 -9.93 4.19 -12.16
C LEU A 21 -10.58 3.63 -13.43
N GLN A 22 -11.90 3.40 -13.44
CA GLN A 22 -12.62 3.02 -14.65
C GLN A 22 -12.61 4.16 -15.69
N LEU A 23 -12.85 5.40 -15.25
CA LEU A 23 -12.77 6.58 -16.11
C LEU A 23 -11.37 6.76 -16.69
N PHE A 24 -10.33 6.52 -15.89
CA PHE A 24 -8.94 6.55 -16.32
C PHE A 24 -8.67 5.56 -17.46
N GLU A 25 -9.02 4.27 -17.29
CA GLU A 25 -8.80 3.26 -18.34
C GLU A 25 -9.59 3.56 -19.61
N ARG A 26 -10.83 4.05 -19.45
CA ARG A 26 -11.65 4.45 -20.59
C ARG A 26 -10.98 5.57 -21.39
N ILE A 27 -10.45 6.59 -20.73
CA ILE A 27 -9.72 7.68 -21.41
C ILE A 27 -8.44 7.15 -22.05
N LYS A 28 -7.72 6.26 -21.36
CA LYS A 28 -6.48 5.64 -21.87
C LYS A 28 -6.68 4.79 -23.12
N THR A 29 -7.82 4.10 -23.22
CA THR A 29 -8.14 3.21 -24.36
C THR A 29 -8.78 3.98 -25.52
N GLU A 30 -9.76 4.84 -25.23
CA GLU A 30 -10.57 5.51 -26.25
C GLU A 30 -9.96 6.84 -26.74
N GLN A 31 -9.26 7.59 -25.86
CA GLN A 31 -8.86 8.99 -26.12
C GLN A 31 -7.51 9.34 -25.47
N LYS A 32 -6.43 8.67 -25.91
CA LYS A 32 -5.06 8.88 -25.40
C LYS A 32 -4.60 10.34 -25.41
N SER A 33 -5.07 11.17 -26.34
CA SER A 33 -4.74 12.60 -26.42
C SER A 33 -5.26 13.44 -25.25
N GLN A 34 -6.21 12.92 -24.45
CA GLN A 34 -6.72 13.59 -23.25
C GLN A 34 -6.02 13.18 -21.95
N LEU A 35 -5.08 12.24 -22.02
CA LEU A 35 -4.31 11.80 -20.87
C LEU A 35 -3.37 12.94 -20.47
N ASN A 36 -3.53 13.43 -19.24
CA ASN A 36 -2.72 14.50 -18.69
C ASN A 36 -2.22 14.11 -17.30
N GLU A 37 -1.19 14.82 -16.85
CA GLU A 37 -0.55 14.62 -15.55
C GLU A 37 -1.57 14.61 -14.40
N HIS A 38 -2.57 15.50 -14.43
CA HIS A 38 -3.56 15.59 -13.36
C HIS A 38 -4.44 14.34 -13.25
N LEU A 39 -4.92 13.81 -14.37
CA LEU A 39 -5.73 12.60 -14.41
C LEU A 39 -4.93 11.40 -13.90
N TYR A 40 -3.65 11.35 -14.25
CA TYR A 40 -2.71 10.34 -13.80
C TYR A 40 -2.46 10.39 -12.28
N ILE A 41 -2.16 11.57 -11.72
CA ILE A 41 -2.02 11.74 -10.26
C ILE A 41 -3.33 11.36 -9.54
N THR A 42 -4.48 11.70 -10.12
CA THR A 42 -5.79 11.35 -9.54
C THR A 42 -6.05 9.84 -9.53
N ALA A 43 -5.58 9.13 -10.56
CA ALA A 43 -5.59 7.67 -10.58
C ALA A 43 -4.65 7.08 -9.52
N LEU A 44 -3.42 7.60 -9.38
CA LEU A 44 -2.48 7.18 -8.34
C LEU A 44 -3.05 7.40 -6.92
N MET A 45 -3.65 8.56 -6.65
CA MET A 45 -4.32 8.83 -5.38
C MET A 45 -5.45 7.82 -5.11
N SER A 46 -6.20 7.44 -6.14
CA SER A 46 -7.26 6.42 -6.03
C SER A 46 -6.68 5.03 -5.76
N CYS A 47 -5.58 4.65 -6.42
CA CYS A 47 -4.87 3.40 -6.13
C CYS A 47 -4.36 3.36 -4.69
N GLN A 48 -3.79 4.46 -4.18
CA GLN A 48 -3.34 4.57 -2.79
C GLN A 48 -4.49 4.30 -1.81
N LYS A 49 -5.65 4.94 -2.01
CA LYS A 49 -6.83 4.75 -1.14
C LYS A 49 -7.39 3.33 -1.17
N LEU A 50 -7.19 2.61 -2.28
CA LEU A 50 -7.67 1.23 -2.45
C LEU A 50 -6.61 0.16 -2.15
N GLY A 51 -5.36 0.54 -1.84
CA GLY A 51 -4.25 -0.42 -1.68
C GLY A 51 -3.87 -1.15 -2.97
N LEU A 52 -4.17 -0.59 -4.15
CA LEU A 52 -3.83 -1.18 -5.45
C LEU A 52 -2.38 -0.85 -5.83
N TRP A 53 -1.43 -1.40 -5.07
CA TRP A 53 0.00 -1.13 -5.19
C TRP A 53 0.57 -1.53 -6.56
N ASP A 54 0.14 -2.67 -7.09
CA ASP A 54 0.54 -3.23 -8.38
C ASP A 54 0.15 -2.30 -9.53
N ARG A 55 -1.08 -1.79 -9.48
CA ARG A 55 -1.58 -0.82 -10.45
C ARG A 55 -0.93 0.54 -10.31
N ALA A 56 -0.71 1.00 -9.08
CA ALA A 56 0.01 2.25 -8.83
C ALA A 56 1.44 2.20 -9.40
N LEU A 57 2.14 1.06 -9.23
CA LEU A 57 3.48 0.85 -9.76
C LEU A 57 3.49 0.83 -11.30
N GLN A 58 2.57 0.09 -11.93
CA GLN A 58 2.41 0.09 -13.38
C GLN A 58 2.18 1.49 -13.96
N LEU A 59 1.37 2.29 -13.26
CA LEU A 59 1.16 3.67 -13.64
C LEU A 59 2.49 4.43 -13.59
N VAL A 60 3.28 4.34 -12.51
CA VAL A 60 4.55 5.11 -12.36
C VAL A 60 5.53 4.79 -13.47
N TRP A 61 5.71 3.51 -13.79
CA TRP A 61 6.58 3.11 -14.89
C TRP A 61 6.08 3.55 -16.26
N GLN A 62 4.76 3.64 -16.50
CA GLN A 62 4.24 4.19 -17.75
C GLN A 62 4.60 5.67 -17.93
N VAL A 63 4.60 6.46 -16.85
CA VAL A 63 5.00 7.87 -16.90
C VAL A 63 6.50 7.99 -17.12
N GLU A 64 7.32 7.19 -16.42
CA GLU A 64 8.76 7.15 -16.66
C GLU A 64 9.09 6.75 -18.11
N ALA A 65 8.44 5.70 -18.63
CA ALA A 65 8.64 5.22 -20.00
C ALA A 65 8.19 6.24 -21.06
N SER A 66 7.31 7.16 -20.71
CA SER A 66 6.91 8.28 -21.59
C SER A 66 7.93 9.43 -21.58
N GLY A 67 9.05 9.27 -20.87
CA GLY A 67 10.10 10.28 -20.74
C GLY A 67 9.79 11.39 -19.75
N LEU A 68 8.70 11.26 -18.98
CA LEU A 68 8.30 12.24 -17.98
C LEU A 68 9.00 11.94 -16.64
N SER A 69 9.42 13.00 -15.96
CA SER A 69 9.99 12.88 -14.61
C SER A 69 8.88 12.56 -13.61
N VAL A 70 9.09 11.52 -12.80
CA VAL A 70 8.18 11.17 -11.71
C VAL A 70 8.60 11.95 -10.46
N SER A 71 7.62 12.65 -9.88
CA SER A 71 7.83 13.45 -8.67
C SER A 71 7.87 12.59 -7.40
N THR A 72 8.52 13.11 -6.34
CA THR A 72 8.46 12.54 -4.98
C THR A 72 7.03 12.24 -4.55
N ALA A 73 6.10 13.15 -4.82
CA ALA A 73 4.68 12.97 -4.53
C ALA A 73 4.09 11.73 -5.22
N SER A 74 4.47 11.43 -6.47
CA SER A 74 3.95 10.26 -7.19
C SER A 74 4.52 8.95 -6.67
N TYR A 75 5.82 8.91 -6.35
CA TYR A 75 6.42 7.77 -5.65
C TYR A 75 5.76 7.52 -4.29
N ASN A 76 5.52 8.59 -3.54
CA ASN A 76 4.83 8.52 -2.25
C ASN A 76 3.40 7.96 -2.35
N LEU A 77 2.69 8.18 -3.46
CA LEU A 77 1.39 7.54 -3.69
C LEU A 77 1.51 6.02 -3.87
N VAL A 78 2.56 5.54 -4.56
CA VAL A 78 2.82 4.09 -4.71
C VAL A 78 3.24 3.46 -3.38
N ILE A 79 4.18 4.08 -2.67
CA ILE A 79 4.63 3.62 -1.35
C ILE A 79 3.45 3.60 -0.37
N GLY A 80 2.61 4.63 -0.37
CA GLY A 80 1.39 4.65 0.43
C GLY A 80 0.36 3.59 0.00
N ALA A 81 0.28 3.24 -1.28
CA ALA A 81 -0.57 2.13 -1.73
C ALA A 81 -0.03 0.79 -1.19
N CYS A 82 1.29 0.61 -1.18
CA CYS A 82 1.95 -0.56 -0.60
C CYS A 82 1.69 -0.64 0.91
N GLU A 83 1.74 0.50 1.62
CA GLU A 83 1.42 0.59 3.05
C GLU A 83 -0.01 0.11 3.32
N VAL A 84 -1.02 0.64 2.60
CA VAL A 84 -2.43 0.21 2.73
C VAL A 84 -2.59 -1.28 2.39
N ALA A 85 -1.83 -1.78 1.42
CA ALA A 85 -1.86 -3.18 1.00
C ALA A 85 -1.05 -4.14 1.89
N LYS A 86 -0.37 -3.62 2.92
CA LYS A 86 0.59 -4.37 3.77
C LYS A 86 1.68 -5.07 2.94
N LYS A 87 2.29 -4.34 1.99
CA LYS A 87 3.38 -4.81 1.12
C LYS A 87 4.69 -4.06 1.39
N PRO A 88 5.31 -4.23 2.57
CA PRO A 88 6.52 -3.50 2.96
C PRO A 88 7.71 -3.73 2.03
N LYS A 89 7.95 -4.98 1.60
CA LYS A 89 9.07 -5.31 0.70
C LYS A 89 8.98 -4.56 -0.63
N VAL A 90 7.77 -4.50 -1.20
CA VAL A 90 7.54 -3.73 -2.43
C VAL A 90 7.70 -2.23 -2.17
N ALA A 91 7.26 -1.72 -1.02
CA ALA A 91 7.44 -0.32 -0.65
C ALA A 91 8.94 0.05 -0.60
N LEU A 92 9.77 -0.82 -0.02
CA LEU A 92 11.23 -0.67 0.05
C LEU A 92 11.87 -0.70 -1.35
N GLU A 93 11.47 -1.63 -2.22
CA GLU A 93 11.95 -1.69 -3.61
C GLU A 93 11.63 -0.40 -4.38
N VAL A 94 10.42 0.15 -4.19
CA VAL A 94 10.01 1.42 -4.83
C VAL A 94 10.82 2.60 -4.29
N TYR A 95 11.13 2.61 -2.99
CA TYR A 95 12.00 3.60 -2.37
C TYR A 95 13.44 3.54 -2.91
N GLU A 96 14.02 2.34 -3.01
CA GLU A 96 15.37 2.17 -3.57
C GLU A 96 15.42 2.60 -5.05
N HIS A 97 14.38 2.29 -5.84
CA HIS A 97 14.24 2.81 -7.20
C HIS A 97 14.14 4.34 -7.22
N MET A 98 13.33 4.94 -6.36
CA MET A 98 13.22 6.40 -6.22
C MET A 98 14.58 7.06 -5.94
N VAL A 99 15.37 6.50 -5.02
CA VAL A 99 16.74 6.95 -4.71
C VAL A 99 17.67 6.78 -5.90
N HIS A 100 17.64 5.63 -6.58
CA HIS A 100 18.44 5.37 -7.78
C HIS A 100 18.14 6.37 -8.91
N ARG A 101 16.87 6.76 -9.05
CA ARG A 101 16.42 7.80 -9.99
C ARG A 101 16.76 9.22 -9.54
N LYS A 102 17.50 9.38 -8.43
CA LYS A 102 17.88 10.66 -7.82
C LYS A 102 16.66 11.52 -7.46
N CYS A 103 15.52 10.89 -7.19
CA CYS A 103 14.33 11.56 -6.69
C CYS A 103 14.41 11.59 -5.16
N PRO A 104 14.48 12.78 -4.52
CA PRO A 104 14.75 12.85 -3.10
C PRO A 104 13.55 12.38 -2.26
N PRO A 105 13.73 11.39 -1.37
CA PRO A 105 12.70 10.98 -0.41
C PRO A 105 12.42 12.11 0.59
N ASP A 106 11.17 12.18 1.06
CA ASP A 106 10.74 13.16 2.06
C ASP A 106 10.23 12.48 3.34
N THR A 107 9.84 13.29 4.33
CA THR A 107 9.30 12.78 5.60
C THR A 107 8.12 11.83 5.40
N PHE A 108 7.27 12.07 4.39
CA PHE A 108 6.13 11.19 4.11
C PHE A 108 6.62 9.82 3.61
N THR A 109 7.64 9.80 2.72
CA THR A 109 8.28 8.58 2.26
C THR A 109 8.68 7.69 3.43
N TYR A 110 9.47 8.24 4.36
CA TYR A 110 9.98 7.49 5.50
C TYR A 110 8.88 7.06 6.48
N LEU A 111 7.91 7.92 6.77
CA LEU A 111 6.79 7.57 7.64
C LEU A 111 5.94 6.43 7.09
N SER A 112 5.70 6.37 5.77
CA SER A 112 4.98 5.25 5.16
C SER A 112 5.81 3.96 5.18
N LEU A 113 7.11 4.03 4.92
CA LEU A 113 7.99 2.86 5.01
C LEU A 113 8.05 2.29 6.43
N ILE A 114 8.30 3.13 7.43
CA ILE A 114 8.37 2.72 8.84
C ILE A 114 7.06 2.08 9.28
N ARG A 115 5.92 2.73 9.01
CA ARG A 115 4.62 2.13 9.33
C ARG A 115 4.48 0.78 8.65
N SER A 116 4.74 0.69 7.35
CA SER A 116 4.63 -0.59 6.64
C SER A 116 5.55 -1.68 7.20
N CYS A 117 6.77 -1.35 7.62
CA CYS A 117 7.75 -2.29 8.17
C CYS A 117 7.38 -2.74 9.58
N ILE A 118 6.90 -1.83 10.43
CA ILE A 118 6.43 -2.19 11.78
C ILE A 118 5.27 -3.17 11.72
N TRP A 119 4.30 -2.94 10.83
CA TRP A 119 3.17 -3.86 10.63
C TRP A 119 3.61 -5.28 10.22
N ALA A 120 4.77 -5.41 9.59
CA ALA A 120 5.35 -6.69 9.19
C ALA A 120 6.49 -7.17 10.08
N SER A 121 6.71 -6.49 11.22
CA SER A 121 7.79 -6.79 12.17
C SER A 121 9.20 -6.82 11.56
N LEU A 122 9.43 -5.99 10.54
CA LEU A 122 10.74 -5.82 9.90
C LEU A 122 11.55 -4.76 10.67
N TRP A 123 12.02 -5.12 11.86
CA TRP A 123 12.68 -4.16 12.77
C TRP A 123 14.04 -3.68 12.28
N ASP A 124 14.82 -4.56 11.64
CA ASP A 124 16.12 -4.19 11.06
C ASP A 124 15.97 -3.06 10.03
N GLU A 125 14.95 -3.17 9.16
CA GLU A 125 14.63 -2.14 8.15
C GLU A 125 14.16 -0.82 8.81
N VAL A 126 13.44 -0.91 9.93
CA VAL A 126 13.00 0.28 10.69
C VAL A 126 14.21 1.00 11.28
N GLU A 127 15.16 0.26 11.87
CA GLU A 127 16.40 0.82 12.40
C GLU A 127 17.23 1.47 11.30
N GLU A 128 17.41 0.78 10.17
CA GLU A 128 18.15 1.32 9.03
C GLU A 128 17.53 2.62 8.48
N ILE A 129 16.20 2.67 8.36
CA ILE A 129 15.51 3.90 7.92
C ILE A 129 15.69 5.01 8.94
N LEU A 130 15.65 4.72 10.24
CA LEU A 130 15.85 5.71 11.30
C LEU A 130 17.29 6.23 11.32
N ASP A 131 18.29 5.41 11.05
CA ASP A 131 19.69 5.85 10.96
C ASP A 131 19.94 6.76 9.76
N ARG A 132 19.19 6.56 8.67
CA ARG A 132 19.25 7.41 7.47
C ARG A 132 18.57 8.78 7.66
N VAL A 133 17.71 8.95 8.67
CA VAL A 133 16.91 10.15 8.87
C VAL A 133 17.26 10.79 10.21
N ALA A 134 17.54 12.10 10.25
CA ALA A 134 17.74 12.79 11.52
C ALA A 134 16.54 12.56 12.45
N PRO A 135 16.73 12.37 13.77
CA PRO A 135 15.64 12.03 14.68
C PRO A 135 14.56 13.12 14.68
N ASP A 136 13.47 12.85 13.96
CA ASP A 136 12.26 13.68 13.92
C ASP A 136 11.21 13.11 14.88
N VAL A 137 10.59 13.99 15.66
CA VAL A 137 9.52 13.68 16.59
C VAL A 137 8.36 12.94 15.90
N SER A 138 8.08 13.24 14.63
CA SER A 138 7.02 12.56 13.87
C SER A 138 7.36 11.09 13.59
N LEU A 139 8.62 10.79 13.24
CA LEU A 139 9.10 9.42 13.03
C LEU A 139 9.09 8.64 14.35
N CYS A 140 9.60 9.23 15.44
CA CYS A 140 9.57 8.58 16.77
C CYS A 140 8.14 8.25 17.21
N LYS A 141 7.17 9.15 16.97
CA LYS A 141 5.74 8.88 17.26
C LYS A 141 5.19 7.72 16.44
N ALA A 142 5.54 7.63 15.15
CA ALA A 142 5.12 6.53 14.30
C ALA A 142 5.67 5.19 14.78
N VAL A 143 6.92 5.16 15.25
CA VAL A 143 7.56 3.97 15.84
C VAL A 143 6.87 3.54 17.12
N ILE A 144 6.64 4.46 18.06
CA ILE A 144 5.97 4.18 19.34
C ILE A 144 4.55 3.65 19.09
N HIS A 145 3.76 4.36 18.28
CA HIS A 145 2.39 3.95 17.97
C HIS A 145 2.36 2.61 17.23
N GLY A 146 3.25 2.41 16.25
CA GLY A 146 3.35 1.17 15.50
C GLY A 146 3.75 -0.01 16.37
N SER A 147 4.74 0.14 17.24
CA SER A 147 5.21 -0.91 18.16
C SER A 147 4.12 -1.35 19.12
N VAL A 148 3.37 -0.40 19.69
CA VAL A 148 2.23 -0.72 20.56
C VAL A 148 1.14 -1.47 19.78
N GLN A 149 0.81 -1.02 18.57
CA GLN A 149 -0.20 -1.68 17.74
C GLN A 149 0.22 -3.09 17.28
N GLY A 150 1.48 -3.27 16.90
CA GLY A 150 2.07 -4.56 16.51
C GLY A 150 2.15 -5.55 17.66
N ASN A 151 2.44 -5.08 18.88
CA ASN A 151 2.37 -5.89 20.10
C ASN A 151 0.94 -6.34 20.40
N ILE A 152 -0.06 -5.48 20.14
CA ILE A 152 -1.47 -5.84 20.31
C ILE A 152 -1.92 -6.86 19.25
N GLU A 153 -1.50 -6.72 17.99
CA GLU A 153 -1.86 -7.68 16.93
C GLU A 153 -1.17 -9.04 17.11
N SER A 154 0.12 -9.05 17.48
CA SER A 154 0.83 -10.29 17.82
C SER A 154 0.20 -10.99 19.03
N ALA A 155 -0.17 -10.25 20.08
CA ALA A 155 -0.90 -10.81 21.22
C ALA A 155 -2.24 -11.45 20.81
N LYS A 156 -3.02 -10.79 19.94
CA LYS A 156 -4.29 -11.33 19.43
C LYS A 156 -4.12 -12.56 18.53
N LEU A 157 -3.03 -12.63 17.76
CA LEU A 157 -2.73 -13.80 16.92
C LEU A 157 -2.31 -15.01 17.77
N HIS A 158 -1.58 -14.79 18.87
CA HIS A 158 -1.29 -15.83 19.85
C HIS A 158 -2.55 -16.33 20.56
N GLU A 159 -3.45 -15.42 20.94
CA GLU A 159 -4.72 -15.74 21.60
C GLU A 159 -5.67 -16.55 20.68
N ASN A 160 -5.86 -16.11 19.43
CA ASN A 160 -6.63 -16.87 18.42
C ASN A 160 -5.96 -18.19 18.01
N GLY A 161 -4.63 -18.28 18.09
CA GLY A 161 -3.88 -19.51 17.86
C GLY A 161 -4.10 -20.54 18.97
N GLN A 162 -4.19 -20.11 20.22
CA GLN A 162 -4.48 -20.97 21.37
C GLN A 162 -5.93 -21.46 21.40
N GLU A 163 -6.92 -20.63 21.03
CA GLU A 163 -8.33 -21.05 20.94
C GLU A 163 -8.57 -22.09 19.84
N ARG A 164 -7.86 -22.01 18.70
CA ARG A 164 -7.95 -23.03 17.63
C ARG A 164 -7.33 -24.36 18.00
N SER A 165 -6.34 -24.38 18.89
CA SER A 165 -5.80 -25.63 19.47
C SER A 165 -6.67 -26.25 20.58
N GLN A 166 -7.65 -25.52 21.12
CA GLN A 166 -8.60 -26.05 22.11
C GLN A 166 -9.93 -26.55 21.51
N THR A 167 -10.16 -26.36 20.21
CA THR A 167 -11.29 -26.97 19.47
C THR A 167 -10.84 -28.14 18.60
N GLY A 168 -9.92 -28.97 19.10
CA GLY A 168 -9.63 -30.29 18.55
C GLY A 168 -10.64 -31.30 19.08
N TRP A 169 -11.42 -31.91 18.19
CA TRP A 169 -12.23 -33.08 18.49
C TRP A 169 -11.32 -34.15 19.14
N GLY A 170 -11.63 -34.53 20.38
CA GLY A 170 -10.94 -35.62 21.09
C GLY A 170 -11.17 -36.97 20.40
N PRO A 171 -10.38 -38.00 20.74
CA PRO A 171 -10.33 -39.30 20.05
C PRO A 171 -11.52 -40.23 20.35
N ASP A 172 -12.74 -39.71 20.39
CA ASP A 172 -13.97 -40.50 20.49
C ASP A 172 -14.75 -40.39 19.18
N ALA A 173 -14.26 -41.08 18.15
CA ALA A 173 -15.06 -41.47 17.00
C ALA A 173 -15.69 -42.85 17.30
N PRO A 174 -17.01 -42.98 17.50
CA PRO A 174 -17.66 -44.27 17.38
C PRO A 174 -17.69 -44.65 15.91
N GLU A 175 -16.82 -45.60 15.59
CA GLU A 175 -16.84 -46.45 14.41
C GLU A 175 -18.24 -47.08 14.24
N LEU A 176 -19.02 -46.61 13.26
CA LEU A 176 -20.09 -47.39 12.68
C LEU A 176 -20.01 -47.30 11.16
N ALA A 177 -19.35 -48.33 10.63
CA ALA A 177 -19.28 -48.68 9.23
C ALA A 177 -20.69 -48.81 8.62
N GLU A 178 -20.88 -48.19 7.46
CA GLU A 178 -21.86 -48.67 6.50
C GLU A 178 -21.37 -49.99 5.89
N LYS A 179 -22.17 -51.06 5.98
CA LYS A 179 -22.64 -51.84 4.81
C LYS A 179 -23.50 -53.05 5.20
N PHE A 180 -24.73 -53.05 4.67
CA PHE A 180 -25.46 -54.17 4.07
C PHE A 180 -25.00 -55.62 4.40
N ILE A 181 -25.77 -56.34 5.22
CA ILE A 181 -26.71 -57.45 4.91
C ILE A 181 -27.46 -57.79 6.20
#